data_AF-A0AAQ4P726-F1
#
_entry.id   AF-A0AAQ4P726-F1
#
_cell.length_a   1.000
_cell.length_b   1.000
_cell.length_c   1.000
_cell.angle_alpha   90.00
_cell.angle_beta   90.00
_cell.angle_gamma   90.00
#
_symmetry.space_group_name_H-M   'P 1'
#
loop_
_entity.id
_entity.type
_entity.pdbx_description
1 polymer ?
#
loop_
_entity_poly.entity_id
_entity_poly.type
_entity_poly.pdbx_seq_one_letter_code
_entity_poly.pdbx_strand_id
1 'polypeptide(L)'
;MIWFCITSLLSFTQVTSDQTIDTSRIRVFPAENQSIAGVFQVSTLNDRNQPEYSFNASEARWLCSSLGVNIASKAQLQEALTRGLETCRYGWIDEHYVVIPRIKALNNCGQNQKGLVPWRAPVTKKFDVFCFNESDAATQLKDATTDSPLNRSDYSRQTQFPPKTANPTWRPQSALSTPLTPETIHSEAQPAGGYTLHRDFCPSPCCNNHPCIHENEEELCSEL
;
A
#
# COMPACT_ATOMS: atom_id res chain seq x y z
N MET A 1 5.15 -75.77 5.70
CA MET A 1 5.80 -74.55 6.20
C MET A 1 5.46 -73.42 5.24
N ILE A 2 4.36 -72.71 5.52
CA ILE A 2 3.89 -71.57 4.72
C ILE A 2 4.51 -70.34 5.37
N TRP A 3 5.53 -69.79 4.73
CA TRP A 3 6.15 -68.54 5.12
C TRP A 3 5.28 -67.40 4.57
N PHE A 4 4.39 -66.88 5.41
CA PHE A 4 3.56 -65.74 5.08
C PHE A 4 4.39 -64.47 4.90
N CYS A 5 4.13 -63.80 3.78
CA CYS A 5 4.57 -62.45 3.43
C CYS A 5 4.16 -61.44 4.51
N ILE A 6 5.14 -60.81 5.16
CA ILE A 6 4.90 -59.59 5.93
C ILE A 6 5.22 -58.42 4.99
N THR A 7 4.25 -58.06 4.15
CA THR A 7 4.25 -56.75 3.49
C THR A 7 3.99 -55.71 4.58
N SER A 8 5.07 -55.06 5.03
CA SER A 8 5.01 -53.96 5.97
C SER A 8 4.31 -52.77 5.29
N LEU A 9 2.98 -52.75 5.34
CA LEU A 9 2.14 -51.59 5.05
C LEU A 9 2.35 -50.58 6.17
N LEU A 10 3.45 -49.82 6.08
CA LEU A 10 3.53 -48.52 6.73
C LEU A 10 2.60 -47.59 5.95
N SER A 11 1.32 -47.64 6.29
CA SER A 11 0.38 -46.59 5.94
C SER A 11 0.86 -45.33 6.66
N PHE A 12 1.69 -44.52 5.99
CA PHE A 12 1.92 -43.15 6.40
C PHE A 12 0.59 -42.42 6.24
N THR A 13 -0.24 -42.44 7.28
CA THR A 13 -1.32 -41.48 7.42
C THR A 13 -0.64 -40.13 7.55
N GLN A 14 -0.52 -39.42 6.43
CA GLN A 14 -0.12 -38.02 6.46
C GLN A 14 -1.20 -37.29 7.27
N VAL A 15 -0.89 -36.98 8.52
CA VAL A 15 -1.62 -36.00 9.30
C VAL A 15 -1.27 -34.65 8.69
N THR A 16 -1.88 -34.32 7.57
CA THR A 16 -1.97 -32.93 7.15
C THR A 16 -2.96 -32.30 8.11
N SER A 17 -2.45 -31.56 9.10
CA SER A 17 -3.28 -30.65 9.88
C SER A 17 -3.85 -29.62 8.90
N ASP A 18 -5.02 -29.92 8.33
CA ASP A 18 -5.71 -29.01 7.44
C ASP A 18 -6.23 -27.85 8.29
N GLN A 19 -5.45 -26.78 8.34
CA GLN A 19 -5.80 -25.58 9.06
C GLN A 19 -6.81 -24.83 8.21
N THR A 20 -8.07 -25.26 8.25
CA THR A 20 -9.15 -24.62 7.48
C THR A 20 -9.31 -23.18 7.94
N ILE A 21 -9.19 -22.23 7.00
CA ILE A 21 -9.44 -20.81 7.27
C ILE A 21 -10.94 -20.62 7.44
N ASP A 22 -11.35 -20.15 8.62
CA ASP A 22 -12.72 -19.70 8.85
C ASP A 22 -12.94 -18.36 8.12
N THR A 23 -13.30 -18.45 6.85
CA THR A 23 -13.59 -17.30 5.99
C THR A 23 -14.77 -16.46 6.50
N SER A 24 -15.62 -17.00 7.38
CA SER A 24 -16.73 -16.24 7.98
C SER A 24 -16.26 -15.11 8.89
N ARG A 25 -15.04 -15.21 9.42
CA ARG A 25 -14.40 -14.21 10.28
C ARG A 25 -13.42 -13.32 9.52
N ILE A 26 -13.37 -13.38 8.19
CA ILE A 26 -12.47 -12.54 7.41
C ILE A 26 -13.16 -11.26 6.98
N ARG A 27 -12.46 -10.14 7.16
CA ARG A 27 -12.80 -8.84 6.58
C ARG A 27 -11.74 -8.45 5.56
N VAL A 28 -12.18 -7.94 4.42
CA VAL A 28 -11.31 -7.41 3.36
C VAL A 28 -11.54 -5.90 3.21
N PHE A 29 -10.46 -5.15 2.97
CA PHE A 29 -10.50 -3.73 2.63
C PHE A 29 -9.61 -3.42 1.40
N PRO A 30 -10.12 -2.72 0.38
CA PRO A 30 -11.52 -2.31 0.20
C PRO A 30 -12.50 -3.50 0.16
N ALA A 31 -13.79 -3.23 0.38
CA ALA A 31 -14.82 -4.28 0.36
C ALA A 31 -15.16 -4.70 -1.08
N GLU A 32 -15.76 -5.88 -1.27
CA GLU A 32 -16.38 -6.36 -2.53
C GLU A 32 -15.44 -6.57 -3.73
N ASN A 33 -14.48 -7.49 -3.66
CA ASN A 33 -13.53 -7.79 -4.78
C ASN A 33 -12.84 -6.53 -5.35
N GLN A 34 -12.86 -5.42 -4.61
CA GLN A 34 -12.19 -4.18 -4.98
C GLN A 34 -10.83 -4.18 -4.31
N SER A 35 -9.80 -4.19 -5.13
CA SER A 35 -8.43 -3.92 -4.73
C SER A 35 -8.00 -2.56 -5.30
N ILE A 36 -6.97 -1.94 -4.73
CA ILE A 36 -6.40 -0.69 -5.25
C ILE A 36 -5.03 -1.03 -5.82
N ALA A 37 -4.86 -0.88 -7.13
CA ALA A 37 -3.68 -1.40 -7.86
C ALA A 37 -3.43 -2.89 -7.57
N GLY A 38 -4.48 -3.71 -7.45
CA GLY A 38 -4.38 -5.12 -7.07
C GLY A 38 -4.18 -5.39 -5.58
N VAL A 39 -3.94 -4.38 -4.74
CA VAL A 39 -3.69 -4.58 -3.31
C VAL A 39 -4.97 -4.46 -2.48
N PHE A 40 -5.12 -5.38 -1.52
CA PHE A 40 -6.18 -5.34 -0.50
C PHE A 40 -5.66 -5.82 0.86
N GLN A 41 -6.23 -5.30 1.94
CA GLN A 41 -5.96 -5.69 3.32
C GLN A 41 -6.92 -6.77 3.78
N VAL A 42 -6.42 -7.79 4.49
CA VAL A 42 -7.20 -8.86 5.12
C VAL A 42 -7.01 -8.80 6.64
N SER A 43 -8.12 -8.75 7.37
CA SER A 43 -8.17 -8.75 8.84
C SER A 43 -9.10 -9.85 9.35
N THR A 44 -8.85 -10.40 10.53
CA THR A 44 -9.81 -11.29 11.21
C THR A 44 -10.78 -10.47 12.05
N LEU A 45 -12.01 -10.97 12.22
CA LEU A 45 -13.03 -10.44 13.10
C LEU A 45 -13.13 -11.30 14.36
N ASN A 46 -13.15 -10.67 15.52
CA ASN A 46 -13.46 -11.33 16.79
C ASN A 46 -14.97 -11.61 16.94
N ASP A 47 -15.38 -12.25 18.03
CA ASP A 47 -16.79 -12.59 18.28
C ASP A 47 -17.70 -11.36 18.45
N ARG A 48 -17.13 -10.15 18.57
CA ARG A 48 -17.86 -8.86 18.58
C ARG A 48 -17.88 -8.19 17.21
N ASN A 49 -17.48 -8.90 16.16
CA ASN A 49 -17.39 -8.40 14.79
C ASN A 49 -16.43 -7.20 14.64
N GLN A 50 -15.36 -7.17 15.44
CA GLN A 50 -14.33 -6.12 15.41
C GLN A 50 -13.01 -6.66 14.86
N PRO A 51 -12.25 -5.87 14.08
CA PRO A 51 -10.95 -6.30 13.54
C PRO A 51 -9.92 -6.62 14.61
N GLU A 52 -9.35 -7.82 14.55
CA GLU A 52 -8.33 -8.35 15.46
C GLU A 52 -7.06 -8.72 14.69
N TYR A 53 -5.90 -8.44 15.30
CA TYR A 53 -4.60 -8.81 14.73
C TYR A 53 -4.34 -10.29 14.99
N SER A 54 -4.38 -11.11 13.93
CA SER A 54 -4.44 -12.56 14.08
C SER A 54 -3.32 -13.33 13.38
N PHE A 55 -2.57 -12.69 12.46
CA PHE A 55 -1.59 -13.37 11.62
C PHE A 55 -0.15 -13.01 12.01
N ASN A 56 0.66 -14.01 12.32
CA ASN A 56 2.12 -13.87 12.28
C ASN A 56 2.63 -13.83 10.83
N ALA A 57 3.92 -13.59 10.61
CA ALA A 57 4.44 -13.38 9.25
C ALA A 57 4.25 -14.59 8.31
N SER A 58 4.40 -15.82 8.83
CA SER A 58 4.19 -17.04 8.06
C SER A 58 2.72 -17.30 7.78
N GLU A 59 1.86 -17.10 8.78
CA GLU A 59 0.40 -17.20 8.65
C GLU A 59 -0.15 -16.18 7.64
N ALA A 60 0.39 -14.97 7.63
CA ALA A 60 0.03 -13.91 6.69
C ALA A 60 0.33 -14.30 5.24
N ARG A 61 1.54 -14.81 4.96
CA ARG A 61 1.91 -15.29 3.63
C ARG A 61 1.07 -16.48 3.20
N TRP A 62 0.85 -17.42 4.11
CA TRP A 62 0.02 -18.60 3.85
C TRP A 62 -1.44 -18.21 3.56
N LEU A 63 -1.99 -17.24 4.29
CA LEU A 63 -3.35 -16.73 4.06
C LEU A 63 -3.50 -16.17 2.64
N CYS A 64 -2.63 -15.27 2.19
CA CYS A 64 -2.73 -14.75 0.81
C CYS A 64 -2.66 -15.90 -0.22
N SER A 65 -1.74 -16.86 0.00
CA SER A 65 -1.57 -18.02 -0.90
C SER A 65 -2.83 -18.90 -0.94
N SER A 66 -3.49 -19.11 0.20
CA SER A 66 -4.73 -19.88 0.29
C SER A 66 -5.92 -19.20 -0.42
N LEU A 67 -5.85 -17.88 -0.59
CA LEU A 67 -6.81 -17.08 -1.36
C LEU A 67 -6.47 -17.05 -2.86
N GLY A 68 -5.42 -17.76 -3.29
CA GLY A 68 -4.98 -17.79 -4.69
C GLY A 68 -4.27 -16.52 -5.14
N VAL A 69 -3.75 -15.72 -4.20
CA VAL A 69 -3.05 -14.45 -4.47
C VAL A 69 -1.71 -14.40 -3.75
N ASN A 70 -0.91 -13.37 -4.02
CA ASN A 70 0.41 -13.20 -3.40
C ASN A 70 0.33 -12.27 -2.19
N ILE A 71 1.27 -12.38 -1.24
CA ILE A 71 1.47 -11.31 -0.26
C ILE A 71 2.01 -10.08 -1.00
N ALA A 72 1.51 -8.89 -0.69
CA ALA A 72 1.92 -7.67 -1.39
C ALA A 72 3.39 -7.35 -1.09
N SER A 73 4.15 -7.03 -2.14
CA SER A 73 5.48 -6.43 -2.01
C SER A 73 5.38 -4.96 -1.61
N LYS A 74 6.49 -4.40 -1.13
CA LYS A 74 6.59 -2.96 -0.83
C LYS A 74 6.26 -2.09 -2.05
N ALA A 75 6.72 -2.47 -3.24
CA ALA A 75 6.48 -1.71 -4.47
C ALA A 75 4.99 -1.72 -4.88
N GLN A 76 4.34 -2.88 -4.81
CA GLN A 76 2.90 -3.00 -5.09
C GLN A 76 2.07 -2.19 -4.09
N LEU A 77 2.39 -2.26 -2.80
CA LEU A 77 1.69 -1.47 -1.79
C LEU A 77 1.95 0.03 -1.94
N GLN A 78 3.16 0.43 -2.37
CA GLN A 78 3.47 1.83 -2.65
C GLN A 78 2.63 2.36 -3.81
N GLU A 79 2.44 1.58 -4.88
CA GLU A 79 1.55 1.93 -5.99
C GLU A 79 0.08 1.98 -5.56
N ALA A 80 -0.36 1.06 -4.71
CA ALA A 80 -1.71 1.13 -4.15
C ALA A 80 -1.92 2.41 -3.33
N LEU A 81 -0.92 2.82 -2.54
CA LEU A 81 -0.95 4.05 -1.77
C LEU A 81 -1.06 5.30 -2.66
N THR A 82 -0.31 5.37 -3.77
CA THR A 82 -0.41 6.50 -4.72
C THR A 82 -1.80 6.58 -5.36
N ARG A 83 -2.49 5.44 -5.49
CA ARG A 83 -3.87 5.34 -6.00
C ARG A 83 -4.96 5.43 -4.93
N GLY A 84 -4.63 5.78 -3.68
CA GLY A 84 -5.64 6.07 -2.67
C GLY A 84 -5.78 5.04 -1.55
N LEU A 85 -4.99 3.96 -1.53
CA LEU A 85 -5.03 2.99 -0.44
C LEU A 85 -4.43 3.61 0.84
N GLU A 86 -5.25 3.86 1.84
CA GLU A 86 -4.80 4.14 3.21
C GLU A 86 -5.59 3.33 4.25
N THR A 87 -4.93 2.96 5.34
CA THR A 87 -5.55 2.23 6.46
C THR A 87 -5.10 2.81 7.79
N CYS A 88 -5.77 2.44 8.89
CA CYS A 88 -5.31 2.73 10.26
C CYS A 88 -4.91 1.42 10.99
N ARG A 89 -4.42 0.42 10.24
CA ARG A 89 -4.02 -0.88 10.80
C ARG A 89 -2.73 -1.37 10.18
N TYR A 90 -1.88 -1.94 11.02
CA TYR A 90 -0.62 -2.55 10.61
C TYR A 90 -0.89 -3.87 9.90
N GLY A 91 -0.23 -4.08 8.76
CA GLY A 91 -0.30 -5.31 8.02
C GLY A 91 1.07 -5.80 7.59
N TRP A 92 1.23 -7.13 7.57
CA TRP A 92 2.36 -7.79 6.94
C TRP A 92 2.36 -7.53 5.43
N ILE A 93 3.55 -7.25 4.90
CA ILE A 93 3.90 -7.32 3.49
C ILE A 93 5.02 -8.35 3.31
N ASP A 94 5.46 -8.56 2.08
CA ASP A 94 6.62 -9.41 1.82
C ASP A 94 7.89 -8.92 2.58
N GLU A 95 8.92 -9.76 2.64
CA GLU A 95 10.21 -9.46 3.32
C GLU A 95 10.14 -9.33 4.86
N HIS A 96 9.16 -9.96 5.51
CA HIS A 96 8.98 -9.90 6.98
C HIS A 96 8.83 -8.46 7.50
N TYR A 97 8.18 -7.62 6.72
CA TYR A 97 8.02 -6.21 7.03
C TYR A 97 6.56 -5.89 7.38
N VAL A 98 6.37 -5.01 8.35
CA VAL A 98 5.03 -4.53 8.76
C VAL A 98 4.93 -3.06 8.46
N VAL A 99 3.82 -2.66 7.86
CA VAL A 99 3.60 -1.28 7.42
C VAL A 99 2.16 -0.84 7.65
N ILE A 100 1.97 0.48 7.67
CA ILE A 100 0.67 1.13 7.59
C ILE A 100 0.71 2.18 6.47
N PRO A 101 -0.08 2.03 5.38
CA PRO A 101 -0.16 3.01 4.30
C PRO A 101 -1.00 4.21 4.75
N ARG A 102 -0.43 5.42 4.72
CA ARG A 102 -1.07 6.68 5.13
C ARG A 102 -0.93 7.76 4.05
N ILE A 103 -2.03 8.28 3.53
CA ILE A 103 -2.01 9.47 2.65
C ILE A 103 -2.06 10.73 3.51
N LYS A 104 -2.89 10.71 4.55
CA LYS A 104 -3.01 11.79 5.54
C LYS A 104 -2.37 11.40 6.87
N ALA A 105 -1.62 12.34 7.44
CA ALA A 105 -1.11 12.23 8.80
C ALA A 105 -2.29 12.27 9.78
N LEU A 106 -2.33 11.32 10.72
CA LEU A 106 -3.36 11.25 11.77
C LEU A 106 -2.68 10.96 13.11
N ASN A 107 -3.05 11.71 14.14
CA ASN A 107 -2.41 11.62 15.46
C ASN A 107 -2.49 10.21 16.08
N ASN A 108 -3.54 9.45 15.76
CA ASN A 108 -3.80 8.12 16.29
C ASN A 108 -3.47 6.97 15.30
N CYS A 109 -2.89 7.26 14.13
CA CYS A 109 -2.55 6.25 13.12
C CYS A 109 -1.15 6.51 12.54
N GLY A 110 -0.30 5.48 12.48
CA GLY A 110 0.99 5.58 11.80
C GLY A 110 1.91 6.68 12.35
N GLN A 111 1.86 6.94 13.67
CA GLN A 111 2.72 7.92 14.35
C GLN A 111 2.65 9.33 13.74
N ASN A 112 1.48 9.74 13.22
CA ASN A 112 1.30 11.01 12.54
C ASN A 112 2.20 11.21 11.30
N GLN A 113 2.64 10.12 10.67
CA GLN A 113 3.45 10.13 9.44
C GLN A 113 2.60 9.81 8.21
N LYS A 114 3.13 10.14 7.03
CA LYS A 114 2.58 9.80 5.71
C LYS A 114 3.49 8.78 5.02
N GLY A 115 3.00 8.15 3.96
CA GLY A 115 3.73 7.13 3.21
C GLY A 115 3.43 5.72 3.73
N LEU A 116 4.29 4.77 3.36
CA LEU A 116 4.34 3.45 3.98
C LEU A 116 5.09 3.57 5.31
N VAL A 117 4.37 3.81 6.40
CA VAL A 117 5.00 3.99 7.72
C VAL A 117 5.41 2.61 8.25
N PRO A 118 6.71 2.37 8.47
CA PRO A 118 7.20 1.05 8.85
C PRO A 118 7.03 0.77 10.35
N TRP A 119 6.90 -0.51 10.69
CA TRP A 119 6.93 -1.00 12.06
C TRP A 119 7.84 -2.22 12.17
N ARG A 120 8.94 -2.12 12.93
CA ARG A 120 9.79 -3.28 13.22
C ARG A 120 9.14 -4.13 14.31
N ALA A 121 8.83 -5.37 13.99
CA ALA A 121 8.26 -6.33 14.93
C ALA A 121 8.90 -7.72 14.75
N PRO A 122 8.94 -8.55 15.82
CA PRO A 122 9.25 -9.96 15.68
C PRO A 122 8.27 -10.65 14.73
N VAL A 123 8.75 -11.61 13.93
CA VAL A 123 7.93 -12.38 12.97
C VAL A 123 6.78 -13.16 13.62
N THR A 124 6.85 -13.40 14.93
CA THR A 124 5.83 -14.06 15.74
C THR A 124 4.71 -13.12 16.18
N LYS A 125 4.88 -11.80 16.05
CA LYS A 125 3.85 -10.83 16.43
C LYS A 125 2.70 -10.87 15.44
N LYS A 126 1.49 -10.70 15.92
CA LYS A 126 0.29 -10.76 15.10
C LYS A 126 -0.10 -9.39 14.55
N PHE A 127 -0.47 -9.35 13.27
CA PHE A 127 -0.98 -8.20 12.54
C PHE A 127 -2.06 -8.62 11.53
N ASP A 128 -2.53 -7.68 10.72
CA ASP A 128 -3.30 -7.95 9.52
C ASP A 128 -2.32 -8.32 8.37
N VAL A 129 -2.80 -8.48 7.14
CA VAL A 129 -1.93 -8.70 5.97
C VAL A 129 -2.41 -7.90 4.77
N PHE A 130 -1.48 -7.44 3.94
CA PHE A 130 -1.78 -6.92 2.60
C PHE A 130 -1.50 -8.01 1.56
N CYS A 131 -2.51 -8.39 0.79
CA CYS A 131 -2.39 -9.31 -0.34
C CYS A 131 -2.45 -8.54 -1.66
N PHE A 132 -1.97 -9.16 -2.73
CA PHE A 132 -1.88 -8.60 -4.07
C PHE A 132 -2.44 -9.58 -5.11
N ASN A 133 -3.45 -9.13 -5.84
CA ASN A 133 -4.05 -9.82 -6.97
C ASN A 133 -3.54 -9.23 -8.29
N GLU A 134 -2.75 -10.02 -9.02
CA GLU A 134 -2.18 -9.66 -10.32
C GLU A 134 -3.24 -9.38 -11.38
N SER A 135 -4.34 -10.14 -11.37
CA SER A 135 -5.40 -10.01 -12.37
C SER A 135 -6.14 -8.68 -12.23
N ASP A 136 -6.40 -8.27 -10.99
CA ASP A 136 -7.04 -6.98 -10.69
C ASP A 136 -6.11 -5.82 -11.06
N ALA A 137 -4.82 -5.92 -10.70
CA ALA A 137 -3.83 -4.90 -11.05
C ALA A 137 -3.74 -4.69 -12.57
N ALA A 138 -3.72 -5.78 -13.34
CA ALA A 138 -3.66 -5.73 -14.80
C ALA A 138 -4.93 -5.14 -15.41
N THR A 139 -6.11 -5.43 -14.85
CA THR A 139 -7.39 -4.87 -15.31
C THR A 139 -7.45 -3.36 -15.08
N GLN A 140 -7.11 -2.91 -13.88
CA GLN A 140 -7.13 -1.48 -13.53
C GLN A 140 -6.12 -0.66 -14.36
N LEU A 141 -5.00 -1.26 -14.78
CA LEU A 141 -4.05 -0.60 -15.67
C LEU A 141 -4.64 -0.37 -17.08
N LYS A 142 -5.45 -1.31 -17.58
CA LYS A 142 -6.12 -1.19 -18.89
C LYS A 142 -7.21 -0.13 -18.85
N ASP A 143 -7.98 -0.06 -17.78
CA ASP A 143 -9.03 0.94 -17.61
C ASP A 143 -8.44 2.36 -17.61
N ALA A 144 -7.34 2.56 -16.87
CA ALA A 144 -6.61 3.83 -16.86
C ALA A 144 -6.05 4.23 -18.24
N THR A 145 -5.71 3.25 -19.09
CA THR A 145 -5.21 3.50 -20.45
C THR A 145 -6.34 3.77 -21.44
N THR A 146 -7.52 3.15 -21.22
CA THR A 146 -8.69 3.27 -22.10
C THR A 146 -9.42 4.59 -21.92
N ASP A 147 -9.40 5.16 -20.71
CA ASP A 147 -9.91 6.51 -20.42
C ASP A 147 -8.95 7.64 -20.86
N SER A 148 -7.80 7.30 -21.47
CA SER A 148 -6.88 8.31 -22.00
C SER A 148 -7.46 8.92 -23.30
N PRO A 149 -7.56 10.26 -23.45
CA PRO A 149 -8.28 10.93 -24.56
C PRO A 149 -7.72 10.69 -25.98
N LEU A 150 -6.68 9.88 -26.16
CA LEU A 150 -5.94 9.77 -27.41
C LEU A 150 -6.52 8.79 -28.43
N ASN A 151 -7.61 8.07 -28.12
CA ASN A 151 -8.24 7.15 -29.08
C ASN A 151 -9.50 7.69 -29.77
N ARG A 152 -9.71 9.02 -29.77
CA ARG A 152 -10.77 9.64 -30.57
C ARG A 152 -10.27 9.95 -31.98
N SER A 153 -9.84 8.92 -32.70
CA SER A 153 -9.66 8.99 -34.14
C SER A 153 -10.77 8.22 -34.85
N ASP A 154 -11.43 8.97 -35.74
CA ASP A 154 -12.32 8.57 -36.84
C ASP A 154 -13.82 8.47 -36.54
N TYR A 155 -14.76 9.01 -37.33
CA TYR A 155 -14.79 9.97 -38.44
C TYR A 155 -16.29 10.16 -38.81
N SER A 156 -16.65 11.30 -39.43
CA SER A 156 -17.95 11.68 -40.05
C SER A 156 -19.03 12.30 -39.15
N ARG A 157 -19.72 13.39 -39.52
CA ARG A 157 -19.73 14.21 -40.75
C ARG A 157 -20.68 15.41 -40.55
N GLN A 158 -20.25 16.61 -40.97
CA GLN A 158 -21.00 17.86 -41.28
C GLN A 158 -21.99 18.38 -40.21
N THR A 159 -22.01 19.68 -39.86
CA THR A 159 -22.64 20.71 -40.71
C THR A 159 -22.22 22.12 -40.25
N GLN A 160 -21.61 22.86 -41.19
CA GLN A 160 -21.67 24.32 -41.47
C GLN A 160 -22.10 25.32 -40.36
N PHE A 161 -21.18 26.22 -40.01
CA PHE A 161 -21.47 27.64 -39.70
C PHE A 161 -21.80 28.39 -41.03
N PRO A 162 -22.45 29.59 -41.08
CA PRO A 162 -22.23 30.76 -40.21
C PRO A 162 -23.47 31.72 -40.05
N PRO A 163 -23.36 33.06 -39.84
CA PRO A 163 -23.19 33.76 -38.55
C PRO A 163 -24.23 34.92 -38.32
N LYS A 164 -24.21 35.55 -37.12
CA LYS A 164 -24.31 37.03 -36.84
C LYS A 164 -25.14 37.42 -35.60
N THR A 165 -24.45 38.15 -34.70
CA THR A 165 -24.76 39.48 -34.13
C THR A 165 -26.20 39.83 -33.71
N ALA A 166 -26.40 40.12 -32.41
CA ALA A 166 -26.69 41.47 -31.88
C ALA A 166 -27.28 41.43 -30.45
N ASN A 167 -26.79 42.35 -29.62
CA ASN A 167 -27.32 42.85 -28.34
C ASN A 167 -28.72 43.50 -28.53
N PRO A 168 -29.56 43.81 -27.49
CA PRO A 168 -29.17 44.83 -26.50
C PRO A 168 -29.86 44.87 -25.10
N THR A 169 -29.22 45.65 -24.21
CA THR A 169 -29.72 46.53 -23.10
C THR A 169 -30.80 46.04 -22.12
N TRP A 170 -30.54 46.17 -20.80
CA TRP A 170 -31.06 47.24 -19.92
C TRP A 170 -30.43 47.14 -18.50
N ARG A 171 -30.04 48.31 -17.94
CA ARG A 171 -29.73 48.59 -16.50
C ARG A 171 -31.01 49.19 -15.84
N PRO A 172 -31.04 49.70 -14.59
CA PRO A 172 -30.18 49.55 -13.41
C PRO A 172 -31.00 49.03 -12.19
N GLN A 173 -30.41 48.69 -11.03
CA GLN A 173 -30.39 49.61 -9.89
C GLN A 173 -29.45 49.11 -8.78
N SER A 174 -28.87 50.11 -8.13
CA SER A 174 -27.90 50.18 -7.04
C SER A 174 -28.36 49.63 -5.70
N ALA A 175 -27.43 49.05 -4.94
CA ALA A 175 -27.20 49.42 -3.54
C ALA A 175 -25.77 49.10 -3.11
N LEU A 176 -25.24 50.04 -2.36
CA LEU A 176 -23.87 50.26 -1.90
C LEU A 176 -23.58 49.45 -0.63
N SER A 177 -22.37 48.91 -0.48
CA SER A 177 -21.51 49.02 0.72
C SER A 177 -20.23 48.19 0.57
N THR A 178 -19.14 48.89 0.27
CA THR A 178 -17.73 48.57 0.59
C THR A 178 -17.49 48.77 2.12
N PRO A 179 -16.28 48.64 2.72
CA PRO A 179 -15.00 48.08 2.22
C PRO A 179 -14.11 47.33 3.28
N LEU A 180 -12.97 46.81 2.78
CA LEU A 180 -11.63 46.66 3.41
C LEU A 180 -11.27 45.41 4.22
N THR A 181 -10.49 44.54 3.56
CA THR A 181 -9.27 43.91 4.09
C THR A 181 -8.18 44.99 4.36
N PRO A 182 -7.12 44.68 5.13
CA PRO A 182 -5.90 44.17 4.48
C PRO A 182 -5.15 43.06 5.25
N GLU A 183 -4.48 42.22 4.46
CA GLU A 183 -3.42 41.30 4.84
C GLU A 183 -2.14 41.99 5.34
N THR A 184 -1.24 41.12 5.82
CA THR A 184 0.23 41.12 5.66
C THR A 184 1.03 41.53 6.89
N ILE A 185 1.71 40.55 7.53
CA ILE A 185 3.07 40.70 8.05
C ILE A 185 3.84 39.39 7.81
N HIS A 186 4.82 39.47 6.91
CA HIS A 186 6.01 38.62 6.82
C HIS A 186 6.94 38.91 8.00
N SER A 187 7.61 37.87 8.50
CA SER A 187 8.93 38.03 9.12
C SER A 187 9.76 36.76 8.94
N GLU A 188 10.89 36.93 8.27
CA GLU A 188 11.99 36.00 8.08
C GLU A 188 13.10 36.32 9.10
N ALA A 189 13.72 35.30 9.70
CA ALA A 189 15.10 35.34 10.18
C ALA A 189 15.59 33.94 10.64
N GLN A 190 16.61 33.43 9.97
CA GLN A 190 17.70 32.57 10.51
C GLN A 190 18.86 33.51 10.93
N PRO A 191 19.91 33.12 11.70
CA PRO A 191 20.67 31.85 11.56
C PRO A 191 21.34 31.25 12.82
N ALA A 192 21.94 30.05 12.67
CA ALA A 192 23.33 29.69 13.01
C ALA A 192 23.50 28.26 13.58
N GLY A 193 24.40 27.50 12.94
CA GLY A 193 25.32 26.56 13.63
C GLY A 193 25.16 25.06 13.35
N GLY A 194 26.01 24.53 12.43
CA GLY A 194 26.61 23.17 12.36
C GLY A 194 25.69 21.96 12.48
N TYR A 195 25.77 20.88 11.69
CA TYR A 195 26.91 20.17 11.13
C TYR A 195 26.35 19.24 10.05
N THR A 196 26.89 19.30 8.84
CA THR A 196 26.53 18.39 7.75
C THR A 196 27.26 17.06 7.96
N LEU A 197 26.58 16.05 8.49
CA LEU A 197 27.08 14.67 8.47
C LEU A 197 26.33 13.97 7.34
N HIS A 198 26.87 14.09 6.12
CA HIS A 198 26.49 13.21 5.01
C HIS A 198 26.80 11.79 5.49
N ARG A 199 25.76 11.08 5.88
CA ARG A 199 25.81 9.68 6.24
C ARG A 199 25.18 8.95 5.07
N ASP A 200 25.97 8.86 4.00
CA ASP A 200 25.62 8.06 2.84
C ASP A 200 25.22 6.67 3.35
N PHE A 201 23.96 6.30 3.08
CA PHE A 201 23.38 5.05 3.54
C PHE A 201 23.88 3.95 2.61
N CYS A 202 24.74 3.07 3.11
CA CYS A 202 25.18 1.88 2.37
C CYS A 202 23.98 0.97 2.04
N PRO A 203 23.83 0.50 0.79
CA PRO A 203 22.72 -0.35 0.38
C PRO A 203 22.86 -1.83 0.80
N SER A 204 23.90 -2.21 1.55
CA SER A 204 24.17 -3.60 1.92
C SER A 204 23.49 -4.00 3.26
N PRO A 205 22.66 -5.05 3.28
CA PRO A 205 21.86 -5.45 4.47
C PRO A 205 22.67 -6.14 5.59
N CYS A 206 24.01 -6.18 5.52
CA CYS A 206 24.85 -7.01 6.38
C CYS A 206 25.51 -6.28 7.57
N CYS A 207 25.60 -4.95 7.59
CA CYS A 207 26.26 -4.25 8.70
C CYS A 207 25.24 -3.74 9.74
N ASN A 208 25.00 -4.52 10.80
CA ASN A 208 24.21 -4.14 11.97
C ASN A 208 24.84 -2.93 12.72
N ASN A 209 24.60 -1.70 12.23
CA ASN A 209 25.04 -0.42 12.82
C ASN A 209 26.57 -0.20 12.91
N HIS A 210 27.40 -0.91 12.13
CA HIS A 210 28.84 -0.64 12.05
C HIS A 210 29.19 0.42 10.98
N PRO A 211 30.27 1.21 11.15
CA PRO A 211 30.76 2.12 10.12
C PRO A 211 31.34 1.34 8.92
N CYS A 212 31.16 1.85 7.70
CA CYS A 212 31.68 1.26 6.46
C CYS A 212 33.05 1.88 6.13
N ILE A 213 34.00 1.05 5.65
CA ILE A 213 35.32 1.49 5.18
C ILE A 213 35.44 1.09 3.71
N HIS A 214 35.91 2.00 2.85
CA HIS A 214 36.21 1.72 1.45
C HIS A 214 37.69 1.35 1.30
N GLU A 215 37.99 0.11 0.93
CA GLU A 215 39.32 -0.28 0.43
C GLU A 215 39.17 -0.97 -0.93
N ASN A 216 39.91 -0.50 -1.94
CA ASN A 216 40.10 -1.15 -3.24
C ASN A 216 38.83 -1.62 -3.98
N GLU A 217 37.78 -0.78 -4.01
CA GLU A 217 36.49 -1.05 -4.68
C GLU A 217 35.68 -2.25 -4.12
N GLU A 218 36.03 -2.77 -2.95
CA GLU A 218 35.21 -3.74 -2.21
C GLU A 218 34.71 -3.12 -0.89
N GLU A 219 33.41 -3.29 -0.60
CA GLU A 219 32.76 -2.75 0.61
C GLU A 219 32.76 -3.82 1.71
N LEU A 220 33.63 -3.67 2.72
CA LEU A 220 33.71 -4.58 3.87
C LEU A 220 33.23 -3.91 5.17
N CYS A 221 32.49 -4.64 6.02
CA CYS A 221 32.19 -4.18 7.38
C CYS A 221 33.47 -4.27 8.23
N SER A 222 33.78 -3.24 9.05
CA SER A 222 34.95 -3.30 9.94
C SER A 222 34.79 -4.42 10.98
N GLU A 223 35.65 -5.43 10.98
CA GLU A 223 35.72 -6.42 12.06
C GLU A 223 36.46 -5.84 13.29
N LEU A 224 36.13 -6.35 14.49
CA LEU A 224 36.81 -6.01 15.75
C LEU A 224 38.21 -6.63 15.86
#